data_AF-A0A8H2VCB5-F1
#
_entry.id   AF-A0A8H2VCB5-F1
#
_cell.length_a   1.000
_cell.length_b   1.000
_cell.length_c   1.000
_cell.angle_alpha   90.00
_cell.angle_beta   90.00
_cell.angle_gamma   90.00
#
_symmetry.space_group_name_H-M   'P 1'
#
loop_
_entity.id
_entity.type
_entity.pdbx_description
1 polymer ?
#
loop_
_entity_poly.entity_id
_entity_poly.type
_entity_poly.pdbx_seq_one_letter_code
_entity_poly.pdbx_strand_id
1 'polypeptide(L)'
;MSTFDISETDNFLTVWSNVSYFLNQNELLNLALVSKKLYDKIALPKLYNKIHITKNPILRVEGCYLDCNTTYISGYRSIQKTNDQNDLFLFDRIEQFISVLEKHSHLVKEFILDDSIFTDISGTQQLVSQLISIISNIQTIEKILIRDPMVSSKFTEKKHLIESLKYLELYNFMFFEGDSIASDVTSMKINIDSSFDPTIIIDDSLMNILINQLDTLEILLTDEHLNFMEILELLNRNKVLFKNVRALKFSFTHFQDDTSGKLIYDYFSQTFEINNIEKLEINFCCHIEYCNCIDNFLELLAPQMEKLNKIALADSLYQNKGDNTLQEHFDASVGKFLLCLPNYETQLKELCIRHDPPLNGLGTDTVEGNYYRRRKFYEEILPNFKSLEKLIVPRMLQSISLYEIIVCDLLWNGCTCSHCKKYLPYFDEYLMNHQYYSRETGSYEDIIPPVMFGYVGDMLDQRNRYEIDWDLNCFKYNPVNIYWNFHGYEQIHHFHNYKCNFDENIFHALLVCVAHFFNGYMDHLVAFLPSLKVAMLSGFYYTIADKELYLYNGIQRRYKCIYDQ
;
A
#
# COMPACT_ATOMS: atom_id res chain seq x y z
N MET A 1 -41.17 0.68 37.73
CA MET A 1 -40.10 0.07 36.92
C MET A 1 -40.64 -0.01 35.52
N SER A 2 -40.40 1.04 34.73
CA SER A 2 -40.92 1.17 33.38
C SER A 2 -40.19 0.20 32.47
N THR A 3 -40.95 -0.36 31.54
CA THR A 3 -40.52 -0.80 30.22
C THR A 3 -39.73 0.32 29.55
N PHE A 4 -38.48 0.55 29.97
CA PHE A 4 -37.51 1.23 29.14
C PHE A 4 -37.23 0.28 27.99
N ASP A 5 -37.67 0.73 26.82
CA ASP A 5 -37.86 -0.05 25.62
C ASP A 5 -36.60 -0.80 25.23
N ILE A 6 -36.71 -2.13 25.16
CA ILE A 6 -35.68 -3.01 24.61
C ILE A 6 -35.24 -2.48 23.22
N SER A 7 -36.17 -1.93 22.44
CA SER A 7 -35.92 -1.29 21.14
C SER A 7 -35.05 -0.03 21.20
N GLU A 8 -35.13 0.80 22.24
CA GLU A 8 -34.25 1.97 22.40
C GLU A 8 -32.82 1.54 22.75
N THR A 9 -32.67 0.53 23.61
CA THR A 9 -31.35 -0.02 23.95
C THR A 9 -30.67 -0.74 22.79
N ASP A 10 -31.43 -1.37 21.90
CA ASP A 10 -30.91 -2.01 20.70
C ASP A 10 -30.56 -0.98 19.62
N ASN A 11 -31.35 0.10 19.51
CA ASN A 11 -31.02 1.23 18.65
C ASN A 11 -29.72 1.92 19.12
N PHE A 12 -29.57 2.15 20.42
CA PHE A 12 -28.35 2.71 21.01
C PHE A 12 -27.09 1.89 20.67
N LEU A 13 -27.14 0.56 20.83
CA LEU A 13 -26.00 -0.30 20.51
C LEU A 13 -25.70 -0.34 19.00
N THR A 14 -26.74 -0.34 18.17
CA THR A 14 -26.60 -0.30 16.71
C THR A 14 -25.89 0.99 16.28
N VAL A 15 -26.31 2.14 16.80
CA VAL A 15 -25.66 3.43 16.52
C VAL A 15 -24.21 3.42 16.96
N TRP A 16 -23.92 2.99 18.19
CA TRP A 16 -22.53 2.95 18.68
C TRP A 16 -21.65 1.94 17.98
N SER A 17 -22.21 0.83 17.52
CA SER A 17 -21.49 -0.13 16.66
C SER A 17 -21.03 0.56 15.37
N ASN A 18 -21.89 1.35 14.74
CA ASN A 18 -21.54 2.12 13.54
C ASN A 18 -20.54 3.23 13.83
N VAL A 19 -20.75 4.00 14.91
CA VAL A 19 -19.83 5.07 15.32
C VAL A 19 -18.44 4.52 15.61
N SER A 20 -18.33 3.33 16.23
CA SER A 20 -17.05 2.73 16.59
C SER A 20 -16.12 2.44 15.40
N TYR A 21 -16.65 2.35 14.17
CA TYR A 21 -15.82 2.22 12.95
C TYR A 21 -15.05 3.49 12.60
N PHE A 22 -15.41 4.62 13.19
CA PHE A 22 -14.77 5.92 13.03
C PHE A 22 -13.99 6.35 14.28
N LEU A 23 -13.84 5.45 15.26
CA LEU A 23 -13.06 5.71 16.46
C LEU A 23 -11.70 5.01 16.35
N ASN A 24 -10.64 5.78 16.58
CA ASN A 24 -9.31 5.23 16.71
C ASN A 24 -9.13 4.49 18.05
N GLN A 25 -7.98 3.82 18.20
CA GLN A 25 -7.67 3.06 19.41
C GLN A 25 -7.77 3.88 20.70
N ASN A 26 -7.37 5.15 20.71
CA ASN A 26 -7.46 5.99 21.92
C ASN A 26 -8.90 6.35 22.24
N GLU A 27 -9.70 6.66 21.23
CA GLU A 27 -11.11 6.99 21.37
C GLU A 27 -11.93 5.77 21.82
N LEU A 28 -11.59 4.57 21.33
CA LEU A 28 -12.18 3.31 21.80
C LEU A 28 -11.84 3.04 23.26
N LEU A 29 -10.59 3.31 23.68
CA LEU A 29 -10.21 3.21 25.10
C LEU A 29 -10.99 4.19 25.96
N ASN A 30 -11.14 5.44 25.51
CA ASN A 30 -11.96 6.43 26.20
C ASN A 30 -13.44 5.99 26.28
N LEU A 31 -13.99 5.44 25.19
CA LEU A 31 -15.35 4.89 25.14
C LEU A 31 -15.54 3.75 26.14
N ALA A 32 -14.53 2.89 26.27
CA ALA A 32 -14.49 1.79 27.23
C ALA A 32 -14.62 2.28 28.69
N LEU A 33 -14.18 3.50 29.00
CA LEU A 33 -14.29 4.08 30.34
C LEU A 33 -15.68 4.67 30.65
N VAL A 34 -16.51 4.90 29.63
CA VAL A 34 -17.82 5.57 29.80
C VAL A 34 -18.85 4.66 30.45
N SER A 35 -18.97 3.40 30.03
CA SER A 35 -19.91 2.45 30.62
C SER A 35 -19.51 1.00 30.38
N LYS A 36 -19.91 0.13 31.31
CA LYS A 36 -19.68 -1.32 31.19
C LYS A 36 -20.30 -1.92 29.92
N LYS A 37 -21.47 -1.43 29.49
CA LYS A 37 -22.15 -1.96 28.30
C LYS A 37 -21.38 -1.62 27.02
N LEU A 38 -20.91 -0.38 26.87
CA LEU A 38 -20.07 0.03 25.73
C LEU A 38 -18.70 -0.66 25.77
N TYR A 39 -18.12 -0.81 26.96
CA TYR A 39 -16.92 -1.60 27.17
C TYR A 39 -17.06 -3.04 26.64
N ASP A 40 -18.02 -3.81 27.17
CA ASP A 40 -18.14 -5.24 26.88
C ASP A 40 -18.64 -5.52 25.45
N LYS A 41 -19.52 -4.68 24.91
CA LYS A 41 -20.22 -4.95 23.63
C LYS A 41 -19.63 -4.24 22.42
N ILE A 42 -18.92 -3.13 22.59
CA ILE A 42 -18.44 -2.29 21.49
C ILE A 42 -16.93 -2.14 21.53
N ALA A 43 -16.40 -1.47 22.56
CA ALA A 43 -14.99 -1.06 22.61
C ALA A 43 -14.04 -2.26 22.70
N LEU A 44 -14.29 -3.19 23.63
CA LEU A 44 -13.40 -4.33 23.84
C LEU A 44 -13.35 -5.27 22.62
N PRO A 45 -14.47 -5.70 22.01
CA PRO A 45 -14.42 -6.46 20.76
C PRO A 45 -13.68 -5.73 19.65
N LYS A 46 -13.92 -4.42 19.47
CA LYS A 46 -13.25 -3.62 18.43
C LYS A 46 -11.74 -3.51 18.63
N LEU A 47 -11.30 -3.34 19.88
CA LEU A 47 -9.88 -3.25 20.22
C LEU A 47 -9.14 -4.58 19.99
N TYR A 48 -9.78 -5.73 20.14
CA TYR A 48 -9.12 -7.03 19.97
C TYR A 48 -9.33 -7.67 18.60
N ASN A 49 -10.34 -7.23 17.83
CA ASN A 49 -10.70 -7.86 16.55
C ASN A 49 -9.53 -7.97 15.57
N LYS A 50 -8.75 -6.89 15.42
CA LYS A 50 -7.61 -6.82 14.51
C LYS A 50 -6.40 -6.22 15.23
N ILE A 51 -5.37 -7.05 15.42
CA ILE A 51 -4.12 -6.68 16.08
C ILE A 51 -3.01 -6.60 15.04
N HIS A 52 -2.28 -5.50 15.02
CA HIS A 52 -1.13 -5.30 14.14
C HIS A 52 0.07 -4.86 14.96
N ILE A 53 1.16 -5.63 14.88
CA ILE A 53 2.44 -5.34 15.53
C ILE A 53 3.42 -4.82 14.48
N THR A 54 3.96 -3.63 14.74
CA THR A 54 4.85 -2.93 13.81
C THR A 54 5.98 -2.20 14.53
N LYS A 55 7.12 -2.01 13.85
CA LYS A 55 8.27 -1.27 14.40
C LYS A 55 7.91 0.18 14.66
N ASN A 56 7.29 0.81 13.68
CA ASN A 56 7.10 2.25 13.64
C ASN A 56 5.70 2.63 14.14
N PRO A 57 5.58 3.72 14.93
CA PRO A 57 4.28 4.22 15.31
C PRO A 57 3.49 4.67 14.08
N ILE A 58 2.18 4.46 14.10
CA ILE A 58 1.28 4.98 13.06
C ILE A 58 1.15 6.51 13.10
N LEU A 59 0.96 7.13 11.94
CA LEU A 59 0.77 8.56 11.77
C LEU A 59 -0.64 8.96 12.22
N ARG A 60 -0.76 9.68 13.34
CA ARG A 60 -2.06 10.14 13.85
C ARG A 60 -2.28 11.59 13.50
N VAL A 61 -3.35 11.85 12.76
CA VAL A 61 -3.76 13.19 12.31
C VAL A 61 -5.20 13.42 12.74
N GLU A 62 -5.47 14.55 13.37
CA GLU A 62 -6.81 14.88 13.84
C GLU A 62 -7.82 14.96 12.69
N GLY A 63 -8.97 14.31 12.86
CA GLY A 63 -10.03 14.25 11.84
C GLY A 63 -9.73 13.33 10.66
N CYS A 64 -8.69 12.51 10.75
CA CYS A 64 -8.38 11.47 9.77
C CYS A 64 -8.87 10.11 10.27
N TYR A 65 -9.63 9.38 9.45
CA TYR A 65 -10.21 8.07 9.83
C TYR A 65 -9.35 6.87 9.44
N LEU A 66 -8.09 7.09 9.05
CA LEU A 66 -7.19 6.04 8.56
C LEU A 66 -6.68 5.13 9.69
N ASP A 67 -6.74 5.57 10.94
CA ASP A 67 -6.30 4.82 12.13
C ASP A 67 -7.44 4.11 12.87
N CYS A 68 -8.59 3.96 12.23
CA CYS A 68 -9.74 3.25 12.77
C CYS A 68 -9.69 1.75 12.40
N ASN A 69 -10.31 0.90 13.22
CA ASN A 69 -10.48 -0.55 12.99
C ASN A 69 -9.27 -1.47 13.19
N THR A 70 -8.09 -0.94 13.49
CA THR A 70 -6.90 -1.74 13.81
C THR A 70 -6.29 -1.26 15.13
N THR A 71 -5.98 -2.19 16.02
CA THR A 71 -5.21 -1.92 17.23
C THR A 71 -3.74 -2.14 16.93
N TYR A 72 -2.97 -1.05 17.00
CA TYR A 72 -1.55 -1.07 16.70
C TYR A 72 -0.74 -1.22 17.99
N ILE A 73 0.15 -2.21 17.99
CA ILE A 73 1.19 -2.39 19.00
C ILE A 73 2.50 -1.98 18.33
N SER A 74 2.88 -0.71 18.54
CA SER A 74 4.02 -0.11 17.85
C SER A 74 5.15 0.30 18.81
N GLY A 75 6.28 0.72 18.27
CA GLY A 75 7.38 1.31 19.03
C GLY A 75 7.12 2.74 19.57
N TYR A 76 8.20 3.47 19.86
CA TYR A 76 8.18 4.77 20.53
C TYR A 76 7.81 5.92 19.57
N ARG A 77 6.93 6.82 20.03
CA ARG A 77 6.36 7.90 19.20
C ARG A 77 7.25 9.11 18.98
N SER A 78 8.39 9.20 19.65
CA SER A 78 9.30 10.32 19.47
C SER A 78 9.81 10.38 18.03
N ILE A 79 9.94 11.61 17.52
CA ILE A 79 10.56 11.92 16.22
C ILE A 79 12.00 11.41 16.24
N GLN A 80 12.74 11.81 17.27
CA GLN A 80 14.10 11.32 17.53
C GLN A 80 14.07 10.19 18.54
N LYS A 81 14.57 9.03 18.14
CA LYS A 81 14.70 7.86 19.01
C LYS A 81 15.85 6.98 18.54
N THR A 82 16.54 6.36 19.49
CA THR A 82 17.49 5.30 19.15
C THR A 82 16.76 3.99 18.88
N ASN A 83 17.42 3.08 18.16
CA ASN A 83 16.88 1.74 17.92
C ASN A 83 16.59 1.00 19.23
N ASP A 84 17.50 1.08 20.22
CA ASP A 84 17.33 0.46 21.53
C ASP A 84 16.11 0.97 22.29
N GLN A 85 15.86 2.30 22.24
CA GLN A 85 14.65 2.87 22.83
C GLN A 85 13.40 2.29 22.18
N ASN A 86 13.38 2.19 20.85
CA ASN A 86 12.23 1.64 20.15
C ASN A 86 11.97 0.18 20.52
N ASP A 87 13.03 -0.63 20.59
CA ASP A 87 12.97 -2.04 20.94
C ASP A 87 12.44 -2.25 22.36
N LEU A 88 12.93 -1.50 23.36
CA LEU A 88 12.45 -1.56 24.74
C LEU A 88 10.95 -1.29 24.86
N PHE A 89 10.47 -0.20 24.25
CA PHE A 89 9.04 0.15 24.30
C PHE A 89 8.15 -0.88 23.59
N LEU A 90 8.62 -1.44 22.48
CA LEU A 90 7.86 -2.46 21.75
C LEU A 90 7.83 -3.77 22.54
N PHE A 91 8.96 -4.16 23.13
CA PHE A 91 9.08 -5.35 23.98
C PHE A 91 8.06 -5.30 25.13
N ASP A 92 8.08 -4.22 25.93
CA ASP A 92 7.18 -4.04 27.07
C ASP A 92 5.69 -4.11 26.66
N ARG A 93 5.35 -3.52 25.51
CA ARG A 93 3.97 -3.53 25.01
C ARG A 93 3.52 -4.92 24.56
N ILE A 94 4.39 -5.68 23.91
CA ILE A 94 4.09 -7.06 23.51
C ILE A 94 3.99 -7.95 24.74
N GLU A 95 4.87 -7.81 25.73
CA GLU A 95 4.80 -8.56 26.98
C GLU A 95 3.48 -8.29 27.74
N GLN A 96 3.09 -7.03 27.85
CA GLN A 96 1.79 -6.65 28.43
C GLN A 96 0.63 -7.24 27.64
N PHE A 97 0.68 -7.18 26.30
CA PHE A 97 -0.35 -7.77 25.45
C PHE A 97 -0.47 -9.28 25.66
N ILE A 98 0.65 -10.00 25.69
CA ILE A 98 0.68 -11.44 25.99
C ILE A 98 0.00 -11.74 27.32
N SER A 99 0.25 -10.94 28.36
CA SER A 99 -0.33 -11.17 29.70
C SER A 99 -1.86 -11.10 29.75
N VAL A 100 -2.49 -10.41 28.79
CA VAL A 100 -3.96 -10.25 28.72
C VAL A 100 -4.59 -11.03 27.57
N LEU A 101 -3.79 -11.47 26.59
CA LEU A 101 -4.25 -12.11 25.36
C LEU A 101 -5.03 -13.40 25.63
N GLU A 102 -4.57 -14.24 26.56
CA GLU A 102 -5.25 -15.51 26.88
C GLU A 102 -6.72 -15.30 27.25
N LYS A 103 -7.00 -14.27 28.07
CA LYS A 103 -8.35 -13.93 28.54
C LYS A 103 -9.26 -13.39 27.42
N HIS A 104 -8.67 -12.75 26.42
CA HIS A 104 -9.39 -12.06 25.35
C HIS A 104 -9.22 -12.70 23.96
N SER A 105 -8.61 -13.88 23.92
CA SER A 105 -8.30 -14.65 22.70
C SER A 105 -9.51 -14.83 21.77
N HIS A 106 -10.68 -15.14 22.33
CA HIS A 106 -11.94 -15.31 21.58
C HIS A 106 -12.42 -14.05 20.81
N LEU A 107 -11.87 -12.87 21.10
CA LEU A 107 -12.19 -11.64 20.39
C LEU A 107 -11.25 -11.39 19.20
N VAL A 108 -10.12 -12.11 19.11
CA VAL A 108 -9.12 -11.91 18.07
C VAL A 108 -9.56 -12.64 16.80
N LYS A 109 -9.63 -11.89 15.70
CA LYS A 109 -9.99 -12.37 14.36
C LYS A 109 -8.84 -12.24 13.37
N GLU A 110 -8.08 -11.17 13.46
CA GLU A 110 -6.95 -10.91 12.57
C GLU A 110 -5.70 -10.57 13.37
N PHE A 111 -4.58 -11.18 12.99
CA PHE A 111 -3.26 -10.89 13.54
C PHE A 111 -2.25 -10.62 12.42
N ILE A 112 -1.55 -9.49 12.53
CA ILE A 112 -0.52 -9.06 11.59
C ILE A 112 0.77 -8.77 12.37
N LEU A 113 1.87 -9.35 11.92
CA LEU A 113 3.22 -9.10 12.42
C LEU A 113 4.09 -8.65 11.24
N ASP A 114 4.57 -7.41 11.29
CA ASP A 114 5.50 -6.89 10.29
C ASP A 114 6.88 -7.54 10.37
N ASP A 115 7.69 -7.35 9.35
CA ASP A 115 9.07 -7.80 9.30
C ASP A 115 9.98 -6.91 10.16
N SER A 116 11.08 -7.48 10.66
CA SER A 116 12.17 -6.72 11.30
C SER A 116 11.69 -5.74 12.40
N ILE A 117 10.70 -6.14 13.21
CA ILE A 117 10.08 -5.25 14.21
C ILE A 117 11.04 -4.81 15.31
N PHE A 118 12.08 -5.61 15.56
CA PHE A 118 13.15 -5.34 16.52
C PHE A 118 14.49 -5.17 15.82
N THR A 119 15.34 -4.31 16.36
CA THR A 119 16.73 -4.16 15.92
C THR A 119 17.61 -5.23 16.56
N ASP A 120 17.42 -5.53 17.85
CA ASP A 120 17.99 -6.71 18.50
C ASP A 120 17.13 -7.95 18.22
N ILE A 121 17.46 -8.64 17.13
CA ILE A 121 16.81 -9.88 16.72
C ILE A 121 17.04 -10.99 17.75
N SER A 122 18.22 -11.04 18.37
CA SER A 122 18.62 -12.17 19.23
C SER A 122 17.92 -12.14 20.58
N GLY A 123 17.82 -10.96 21.21
CA GLY A 123 17.20 -10.80 22.52
C GLY A 123 15.67 -10.94 22.52
N THR A 124 15.03 -10.72 21.37
CA THR A 124 13.55 -10.59 21.28
C THR A 124 12.85 -11.82 20.68
N GLN A 125 13.60 -12.80 20.17
CA GLN A 125 13.07 -14.05 19.60
C GLN A 125 12.19 -14.85 20.56
N GLN A 126 12.53 -14.88 21.86
CA GLN A 126 11.74 -15.61 22.84
C GLN A 126 10.34 -15.03 22.98
N LEU A 127 10.23 -13.69 23.04
CA LEU A 127 8.96 -12.98 23.17
C LEU A 127 8.07 -13.21 21.95
N VAL A 128 8.65 -13.10 20.75
CA VAL A 128 7.92 -13.35 19.50
C VAL A 128 7.46 -14.80 19.42
N SER A 129 8.32 -15.77 19.79
CA SER A 129 7.95 -17.19 19.78
C SER A 129 6.81 -17.50 20.75
N GLN A 130 6.82 -16.89 21.95
CA GLN A 130 5.74 -17.00 22.92
C GLN A 130 4.43 -16.42 22.37
N LEU A 131 4.48 -15.22 21.78
CA LEU A 131 3.32 -14.60 21.15
C LEU A 131 2.72 -15.50 20.06
N ILE A 132 3.55 -15.97 19.12
CA ILE A 132 3.11 -16.82 18.02
C ILE A 132 2.49 -18.11 18.57
N SER A 133 3.07 -18.72 19.59
CA SER A 133 2.49 -19.92 20.22
C SER A 133 1.10 -19.67 20.80
N ILE A 134 0.83 -18.49 21.38
CA ILE A 134 -0.50 -18.16 21.90
C ILE A 134 -1.48 -17.93 20.74
N ILE A 135 -1.07 -17.14 19.74
CA ILE A 135 -1.87 -16.86 18.55
C ILE A 135 -2.27 -18.15 17.83
N SER A 136 -1.36 -19.13 17.76
CA SER A 136 -1.61 -20.46 17.16
C SER A 136 -2.80 -21.20 17.76
N ASN A 137 -3.10 -20.95 19.05
CA ASN A 137 -4.13 -21.67 19.79
C ASN A 137 -5.48 -20.94 19.78
N ILE A 138 -5.58 -19.79 19.11
CA ILE A 138 -6.82 -19.01 19.06
C ILE A 138 -7.77 -19.62 18.04
N GLN A 139 -8.86 -20.23 18.52
CA GLN A 139 -9.86 -20.90 17.67
C GLN A 139 -10.74 -19.96 16.84
N THR A 140 -10.71 -18.65 17.12
CA THR A 140 -11.54 -17.67 16.41
C THR A 140 -10.81 -16.96 15.29
N ILE A 141 -9.52 -17.21 15.11
CA ILE A 141 -8.65 -16.44 14.22
C ILE A 141 -8.92 -16.79 12.76
N GLU A 142 -9.17 -15.77 11.95
CA GLU A 142 -9.57 -15.90 10.55
C GLU A 142 -8.42 -15.53 9.60
N LYS A 143 -7.51 -14.65 10.02
CA LYS A 143 -6.32 -14.25 9.25
C LYS A 143 -5.09 -14.13 10.15
N ILE A 144 -4.00 -14.77 9.74
CA ILE A 144 -2.66 -14.59 10.32
C ILE A 144 -1.69 -14.22 9.20
N LEU A 145 -1.07 -13.05 9.32
CA LEU A 145 -0.03 -12.57 8.41
C LEU A 145 1.25 -12.31 9.20
N ILE A 146 2.30 -13.07 8.90
CA ILE A 146 3.63 -12.89 9.49
C ILE A 146 4.57 -12.55 8.35
N ARG A 147 5.02 -11.30 8.29
CA ARG A 147 5.88 -10.79 7.21
C ARG A 147 7.36 -11.04 7.47
N ASP A 148 7.73 -11.23 8.73
CA ASP A 148 9.09 -11.64 9.08
C ASP A 148 9.37 -13.07 8.56
N PRO A 149 10.30 -13.27 7.61
CA PRO A 149 10.54 -14.58 7.00
C PRO A 149 11.07 -15.62 8.01
N MET A 150 11.87 -15.18 8.98
CA MET A 150 12.45 -16.08 9.99
C MET A 150 11.39 -16.56 10.98
N VAL A 151 10.41 -15.71 11.31
CA VAL A 151 9.30 -16.09 12.19
C VAL A 151 8.27 -16.90 11.40
N SER A 152 7.97 -16.48 10.17
CA SER A 152 6.98 -17.12 9.29
C SER A 152 7.32 -18.59 9.06
N SER A 153 8.57 -18.89 8.66
CA SER A 153 9.04 -20.27 8.44
C SER A 153 8.91 -21.20 9.65
N LYS A 154 9.03 -20.68 10.88
CA LYS A 154 8.84 -21.48 12.11
C LYS A 154 7.37 -21.73 12.44
N PHE A 155 6.46 -20.94 11.87
CA PHE A 155 5.04 -20.99 12.17
C PHE A 155 4.22 -21.73 11.09
N THR A 156 4.77 -21.90 9.89
CA THR A 156 4.03 -22.41 8.73
C THR A 156 3.26 -23.71 9.02
N GLU A 157 3.91 -24.72 9.59
CA GLU A 157 3.28 -26.01 9.93
C GLU A 157 2.08 -25.86 10.90
N LYS A 158 2.18 -24.96 11.89
CA LYS A 158 1.10 -24.73 12.86
C LYS A 158 -0.07 -23.96 12.27
N LYS A 159 0.18 -23.11 11.27
CA LYS A 159 -0.85 -22.29 10.64
C LYS A 159 -1.89 -23.15 9.95
N HIS A 160 -1.46 -24.21 9.26
CA HIS A 160 -2.37 -25.08 8.51
C HIS A 160 -3.36 -25.84 9.39
N LEU A 161 -3.03 -26.08 10.67
CA LEU A 161 -3.89 -26.79 11.63
C LEU A 161 -5.06 -25.95 12.19
N ILE A 162 -5.13 -24.66 11.86
CA ILE A 162 -6.15 -23.76 12.41
C ILE A 162 -7.41 -23.80 11.52
N GLU A 163 -8.42 -24.53 11.98
CA GLU A 163 -9.68 -24.76 11.24
C GLU A 163 -10.45 -23.47 10.89
N SER A 164 -10.33 -22.42 11.71
CA SER A 164 -11.07 -21.16 11.53
C SER A 164 -10.45 -20.22 10.49
N LEU A 165 -9.29 -20.55 9.92
CA LEU A 165 -8.60 -19.69 8.97
C LEU A 165 -9.38 -19.57 7.65
N LYS A 166 -9.56 -18.32 7.23
CA LYS A 166 -10.15 -17.95 5.93
C LYS A 166 -9.09 -17.46 4.94
N TYR A 167 -7.90 -17.13 5.43
CA TYR A 167 -6.76 -16.66 4.63
C TYR A 167 -5.61 -17.66 4.69
N LEU A 168 -5.12 -18.06 3.52
CA LEU A 168 -3.97 -18.95 3.36
C LEU A 168 -2.85 -18.30 2.56
N GLU A 169 -1.61 -18.60 2.92
CA GLU A 169 -0.42 -18.22 2.15
C GLU A 169 0.36 -19.49 1.78
N LEU A 170 0.66 -19.65 0.50
CA LEU A 170 1.35 -20.80 -0.07
C LEU A 170 2.58 -20.36 -0.86
N TYR A 171 3.52 -21.29 -1.00
CA TYR A 171 4.69 -21.14 -1.85
C TYR A 171 4.66 -22.21 -2.95
N ASN A 172 4.83 -21.82 -4.21
CA ASN A 172 4.94 -22.71 -5.37
C ASN A 172 3.81 -23.77 -5.49
N PHE A 173 2.58 -23.44 -5.10
CA PHE A 173 1.43 -24.35 -5.09
C PHE A 173 1.62 -25.65 -4.27
N MET A 174 2.50 -25.63 -3.27
CA MET A 174 2.77 -26.78 -2.40
C MET A 174 2.14 -26.59 -1.01
N PHE A 175 1.62 -27.69 -0.46
CA PHE A 175 1.34 -27.86 0.98
C PHE A 175 2.53 -28.55 1.68
N PHE A 176 2.64 -28.39 2.99
CA PHE A 176 3.59 -29.20 3.76
C PHE A 176 3.00 -30.59 4.01
N GLU A 177 3.86 -31.62 4.03
CA GLU A 177 3.43 -32.99 4.27
C GLU A 177 2.77 -33.12 5.65
N GLY A 178 1.49 -33.54 5.68
CA GLY A 178 0.74 -33.78 6.92
C GLY A 178 -0.30 -32.70 7.30
N ASP A 179 -0.47 -31.67 6.48
CA ASP A 179 -1.44 -30.60 6.73
C ASP A 179 -2.90 -31.06 6.62
N SER A 180 -3.68 -30.91 7.69
CA SER A 180 -5.14 -30.92 7.60
C SER A 180 -5.61 -29.55 7.14
N ILE A 181 -6.21 -29.45 5.96
CA ILE A 181 -6.51 -28.16 5.35
C ILE A 181 -7.81 -27.58 5.90
N ALA A 182 -7.80 -26.30 6.25
CA ALA A 182 -8.99 -25.56 6.66
C ALA A 182 -10.08 -25.61 5.59
N SER A 183 -11.33 -25.88 5.99
CA SER A 183 -12.42 -26.16 5.06
C SER A 183 -13.00 -24.92 4.37
N ASP A 184 -12.74 -23.71 4.90
CA ASP A 184 -13.48 -22.48 4.59
C ASP A 184 -12.56 -21.35 4.09
N VAL A 185 -11.52 -21.69 3.32
CA VAL A 185 -10.54 -20.70 2.82
C VAL A 185 -11.16 -19.87 1.70
N THR A 186 -11.41 -18.57 1.96
CA THR A 186 -11.99 -17.64 0.98
C THR A 186 -10.95 -16.73 0.32
N SER A 187 -9.75 -16.64 0.90
CA SER A 187 -8.67 -15.77 0.43
C SER A 187 -7.34 -16.50 0.41
N MET A 188 -6.59 -16.38 -0.68
CA MET A 188 -5.30 -17.05 -0.83
C MET A 188 -4.25 -16.15 -1.46
N LYS A 189 -3.03 -16.23 -0.94
CA LYS A 189 -1.82 -15.66 -1.54
C LYS A 189 -0.87 -16.79 -1.92
N ILE A 190 -0.42 -16.80 -3.16
CA ILE A 190 0.53 -17.78 -3.69
C ILE A 190 1.78 -17.01 -4.10
N ASN A 191 2.87 -17.22 -3.36
CA ASN A 191 4.18 -16.69 -3.71
C ASN A 191 4.90 -17.72 -4.59
N ILE A 192 5.40 -17.28 -5.74
CA ILE A 192 6.16 -18.09 -6.67
C ILE A 192 7.60 -17.60 -6.67
N ASP A 193 8.53 -18.49 -6.32
CA ASP A 193 9.96 -18.19 -6.25
C ASP A 193 10.78 -19.08 -7.20
N SER A 194 12.10 -18.89 -7.20
CA SER A 194 13.04 -19.60 -8.08
C SER A 194 13.00 -21.13 -7.97
N SER A 195 12.39 -21.70 -6.93
CA SER A 195 12.21 -23.15 -6.75
C SER A 195 10.92 -23.70 -7.37
N PHE A 196 10.15 -22.85 -8.07
CA PHE A 196 8.96 -23.24 -8.78
C PHE A 196 9.23 -24.31 -9.85
N ASP A 197 8.45 -25.39 -9.81
CA ASP A 197 8.46 -26.44 -10.82
C ASP A 197 7.19 -26.35 -11.67
N PRO A 198 7.27 -25.94 -12.95
CA PRO A 198 6.11 -25.86 -13.83
C PRO A 198 5.52 -27.24 -14.15
N THR A 199 6.15 -28.34 -13.75
CA THR A 199 5.68 -29.73 -13.95
C THR A 199 4.92 -30.32 -12.76
N ILE A 200 4.78 -29.57 -11.66
CA ILE A 200 4.08 -30.03 -10.46
C ILE A 200 2.61 -30.41 -10.76
N ILE A 201 2.11 -31.39 -10.00
CA ILE A 201 0.69 -31.76 -9.96
C ILE A 201 0.09 -31.13 -8.70
N ILE A 202 -0.97 -30.36 -8.88
CA ILE A 202 -1.66 -29.70 -7.77
C ILE A 202 -2.49 -30.76 -7.03
N ASP A 203 -2.33 -30.85 -5.71
CA ASP A 203 -3.06 -31.78 -4.87
C ASP A 203 -4.59 -31.56 -4.93
N ASP A 204 -5.37 -32.64 -4.86
CA ASP A 204 -6.85 -32.62 -4.97
C ASP A 204 -7.51 -31.70 -3.94
N SER A 205 -6.96 -31.61 -2.74
CA SER A 205 -7.46 -30.73 -1.68
C SER A 205 -7.24 -29.25 -2.01
N LEU A 206 -6.06 -28.92 -2.56
CA LEU A 206 -5.75 -27.57 -3.05
C LEU A 206 -6.65 -27.23 -4.23
N MET A 207 -6.79 -28.15 -5.18
CA MET A 207 -7.66 -28.03 -6.35
C MET A 207 -9.09 -27.67 -5.95
N ASN A 208 -9.63 -28.32 -4.92
CA ASN A 208 -10.96 -28.01 -4.42
C ASN A 208 -11.08 -26.57 -3.90
N ILE A 209 -10.08 -26.08 -3.14
CA ILE A 209 -10.06 -24.69 -2.67
C ILE A 209 -10.00 -23.73 -3.87
N LEU A 210 -9.02 -23.92 -4.76
CA LEU A 210 -8.76 -23.06 -5.91
C LEU A 210 -10.02 -22.91 -6.78
N ILE A 211 -10.72 -24.01 -7.07
CA ILE A 211 -11.87 -23.99 -7.98
C ILE A 211 -13.15 -23.49 -7.29
N ASN A 212 -13.38 -23.90 -6.04
CA ASN A 212 -14.72 -23.80 -5.43
C ASN A 212 -14.85 -22.76 -4.32
N GLN A 213 -13.76 -22.34 -3.66
CA GLN A 213 -13.88 -21.58 -2.40
C GLN A 213 -13.40 -20.13 -2.48
N LEU A 214 -12.41 -19.84 -3.33
CA LEU A 214 -11.75 -18.54 -3.33
C LEU A 214 -12.61 -17.42 -3.91
N ASP A 215 -12.72 -16.34 -3.15
CA ASP A 215 -13.23 -15.03 -3.58
C ASP A 215 -12.08 -14.05 -3.87
N THR A 216 -10.99 -14.16 -3.12
CA THR A 216 -9.78 -13.34 -3.28
C THR A 216 -8.57 -14.20 -3.57
N LEU A 217 -7.81 -13.86 -4.61
CA LEU A 217 -6.59 -14.55 -5.00
C LEU A 217 -5.45 -13.56 -5.30
N GLU A 218 -4.27 -13.87 -4.80
CA GLU A 218 -3.01 -13.19 -5.13
C GLU A 218 -2.00 -14.21 -5.67
N ILE A 219 -1.44 -13.96 -6.86
CA ILE A 219 -0.35 -14.76 -7.45
C ILE A 219 0.85 -13.84 -7.67
N LEU A 220 1.85 -13.92 -6.80
CA LEU A 220 3.00 -13.03 -6.81
C LEU A 220 4.26 -13.77 -7.24
N LEU A 221 4.93 -13.26 -8.27
CA LEU A 221 6.23 -13.78 -8.69
C LEU A 221 7.31 -12.96 -7.97
N THR A 222 8.08 -13.63 -7.11
CA THR A 222 9.18 -12.99 -6.36
C THR A 222 10.51 -13.05 -7.10
N ASP A 223 10.61 -13.89 -8.14
CA ASP A 223 11.74 -13.97 -9.06
C ASP A 223 11.36 -13.33 -10.40
N GLU A 224 12.18 -12.38 -10.84
CA GLU A 224 12.00 -11.64 -12.11
C GLU A 224 12.22 -12.52 -13.35
N HIS A 225 12.90 -13.66 -13.20
CA HIS A 225 13.19 -14.56 -14.31
C HIS A 225 12.08 -15.57 -14.59
N LEU A 226 11.02 -15.60 -13.78
CA LEU A 226 9.86 -16.47 -13.99
C LEU A 226 8.84 -15.79 -14.90
N ASN A 227 8.29 -16.54 -15.85
CA ASN A 227 7.26 -16.04 -16.76
C ASN A 227 5.86 -16.33 -16.20
N PHE A 228 4.97 -15.33 -16.21
CA PHE A 228 3.59 -15.53 -15.79
C PHE A 228 2.87 -16.61 -16.62
N MET A 229 3.28 -16.80 -17.88
CA MET A 229 2.78 -17.85 -18.76
C MET A 229 2.95 -19.25 -18.17
N GLU A 230 4.08 -19.56 -17.52
CA GLU A 230 4.34 -20.88 -16.93
C GLU A 230 3.33 -21.23 -15.83
N ILE A 231 2.89 -20.21 -15.09
CA ILE A 231 1.85 -20.37 -14.06
C ILE A 231 0.51 -20.69 -14.70
N LEU A 232 0.14 -19.98 -15.76
CA LEU A 232 -1.11 -20.23 -16.48
C LEU A 232 -1.11 -21.60 -17.16
N GLU A 233 0.02 -22.05 -17.70
CA GLU A 233 0.19 -23.39 -18.27
C GLU A 233 0.00 -24.48 -17.22
N LEU A 234 0.61 -24.31 -16.03
CA LEU A 234 0.41 -25.20 -14.89
C LEU A 234 -1.08 -25.29 -14.51
N LEU A 235 -1.74 -24.14 -14.34
CA LEU A 235 -3.15 -24.07 -13.95
C LEU A 235 -4.05 -24.73 -15.00
N ASN A 236 -3.82 -24.45 -16.28
CA ASN A 236 -4.61 -25.04 -17.37
C ASN A 236 -4.35 -26.54 -17.52
N ARG A 237 -3.11 -27.02 -17.35
CA ARG A 237 -2.80 -28.46 -17.35
C ARG A 237 -3.53 -29.19 -16.23
N ASN A 238 -3.62 -28.58 -15.04
CA ASN A 238 -4.38 -29.10 -13.91
C ASN A 238 -5.90 -28.80 -14.02
N LYS A 239 -6.35 -28.14 -15.10
CA LYS A 239 -7.75 -27.77 -15.35
C LYS A 239 -8.36 -26.90 -14.23
N VAL A 240 -7.55 -26.02 -13.66
CA VAL A 240 -8.01 -25.03 -12.68
C VAL A 240 -8.82 -23.96 -13.40
N LEU A 241 -10.07 -23.78 -12.97
CA LEU A 241 -10.93 -22.67 -13.36
C LEU A 241 -11.44 -21.97 -12.10
N PHE A 242 -10.95 -20.76 -11.85
CA PHE A 242 -11.37 -19.92 -10.75
C PHE A 242 -12.73 -19.28 -11.07
N LYS A 243 -13.82 -19.92 -10.62
CA LYS A 243 -15.19 -19.48 -10.90
C LYS A 243 -15.67 -18.34 -10.00
N ASN A 244 -15.19 -18.34 -8.76
CA ASN A 244 -15.73 -17.50 -7.70
C ASN A 244 -14.86 -16.28 -7.36
N VAL A 245 -13.67 -16.17 -7.95
CA VAL A 245 -12.73 -15.08 -7.66
C VAL A 245 -13.29 -13.76 -8.18
N ARG A 246 -13.48 -12.79 -7.27
CA ARG A 246 -13.91 -11.42 -7.57
C ARG A 246 -12.80 -10.40 -7.33
N ALA A 247 -11.84 -10.72 -6.48
CA ALA A 247 -10.66 -9.90 -6.23
C ALA A 247 -9.40 -10.65 -6.66
N LEU A 248 -8.75 -10.17 -7.71
CA LEU A 248 -7.55 -10.79 -8.27
C LEU A 248 -6.37 -9.84 -8.26
N LYS A 249 -5.24 -10.29 -7.70
CA LYS A 249 -3.93 -9.64 -7.81
C LYS A 249 -2.93 -10.58 -8.47
N PHE A 250 -2.17 -10.12 -9.44
CA PHE A 250 -1.08 -10.93 -9.99
C PHE A 250 0.10 -10.13 -10.52
N SER A 251 1.26 -10.79 -10.59
CA SER A 251 2.44 -10.28 -11.30
C SER A 251 2.44 -10.77 -12.74
N PHE A 252 2.41 -9.85 -13.70
CA PHE A 252 2.58 -10.12 -15.12
C PHE A 252 4.06 -9.96 -15.44
N THR A 253 4.81 -11.06 -15.43
CA THR A 253 6.24 -11.06 -15.76
C THR A 253 6.48 -11.68 -17.13
N HIS A 254 7.24 -10.99 -17.99
CA HIS A 254 7.58 -11.41 -19.34
C HIS A 254 9.07 -11.19 -19.63
N PHE A 255 9.81 -12.29 -19.81
CA PHE A 255 11.27 -12.30 -19.99
C PHE A 255 11.75 -12.96 -21.31
N GLN A 256 10.93 -13.74 -22.02
CA GLN A 256 11.33 -14.47 -23.24
C GLN A 256 10.54 -14.02 -24.48
N ASP A 257 11.22 -13.80 -25.60
CA ASP A 257 10.65 -13.20 -26.84
C ASP A 257 9.49 -13.99 -27.48
N ASP A 258 9.33 -15.28 -27.18
CA ASP A 258 8.40 -16.15 -27.89
C ASP A 258 6.94 -16.09 -27.38
N THR A 259 6.67 -15.42 -26.27
CA THR A 259 5.32 -15.35 -25.68
C THR A 259 4.55 -14.08 -26.05
N SER A 260 3.58 -14.20 -26.96
CA SER A 260 2.69 -13.08 -27.30
C SER A 260 1.65 -12.79 -26.20
N GLY A 261 1.32 -11.51 -25.98
CA GLY A 261 0.28 -11.11 -25.02
C GLY A 261 -1.11 -11.72 -25.30
N LYS A 262 -1.40 -12.05 -26.57
CA LYS A 262 -2.59 -12.80 -26.97
C LYS A 262 -2.60 -14.21 -26.41
N LEU A 263 -1.47 -14.93 -26.52
CA LEU A 263 -1.36 -16.28 -25.98
C LEU A 263 -1.56 -16.28 -24.46
N ILE A 264 -0.96 -15.31 -23.76
CA ILE A 264 -1.14 -15.15 -22.31
C ILE A 264 -2.62 -14.92 -21.98
N TYR A 265 -3.31 -14.05 -22.72
CA TYR A 265 -4.76 -13.84 -22.56
C TYR A 265 -5.58 -15.11 -22.82
N ASP A 266 -5.26 -15.87 -23.87
CA ASP A 266 -5.98 -17.11 -24.21
C ASP A 266 -5.89 -18.14 -23.07
N TYR A 267 -4.74 -18.24 -22.39
CA TYR A 267 -4.61 -19.09 -21.20
C TYR A 267 -5.32 -18.47 -19.99
N PHE A 268 -5.15 -17.18 -19.75
CA PHE A 268 -5.77 -16.47 -18.63
C PHE A 268 -7.30 -16.59 -18.64
N SER A 269 -7.93 -16.43 -19.82
CA SER A 269 -9.38 -16.57 -20.00
C SER A 269 -9.90 -18.00 -19.83
N GLN A 270 -9.04 -19.02 -19.93
CA GLN A 270 -9.38 -20.40 -19.59
C GLN A 270 -9.25 -20.68 -18.10
N THR A 271 -8.38 -19.94 -17.41
CA THR A 271 -8.11 -20.09 -15.97
C THR A 271 -9.09 -19.29 -15.10
N PHE A 272 -9.58 -18.14 -15.57
CA PHE A 272 -10.40 -17.20 -14.78
C PHE A 272 -11.74 -16.90 -15.44
N GLU A 273 -12.81 -16.86 -14.64
CA GLU A 273 -14.09 -16.29 -15.06
C GLU A 273 -14.01 -14.75 -15.03
N ILE A 274 -13.45 -14.17 -16.09
CA ILE A 274 -13.07 -12.74 -16.17
C ILE A 274 -14.24 -11.80 -15.83
N ASN A 275 -15.45 -12.12 -16.31
CA ASN A 275 -16.66 -11.34 -16.07
C ASN A 275 -17.05 -11.20 -14.58
N ASN A 276 -16.50 -12.03 -13.70
CA ASN A 276 -16.77 -11.97 -12.26
C ASN A 276 -15.82 -11.06 -11.49
N ILE A 277 -14.72 -10.60 -12.10
CA ILE A 277 -13.71 -9.81 -11.42
C ILE A 277 -14.27 -8.39 -11.16
N GLU A 278 -14.35 -8.03 -9.88
CA GLU A 278 -14.80 -6.72 -9.39
C GLU A 278 -13.61 -5.83 -8.98
N LYS A 279 -12.50 -6.46 -8.56
CA LYS A 279 -11.28 -5.81 -8.09
C LYS A 279 -10.05 -6.46 -8.74
N LEU A 280 -9.23 -5.67 -9.40
CA LEU A 280 -8.06 -6.12 -10.13
C LEU A 280 -6.80 -5.33 -9.72
N GLU A 281 -5.71 -6.03 -9.45
CA GLU A 281 -4.38 -5.43 -9.26
C GLU A 281 -3.35 -6.17 -10.11
N ILE A 282 -2.67 -5.46 -11.02
CA ILE A 282 -1.65 -6.07 -11.89
C ILE A 282 -0.33 -5.33 -11.69
N ASN A 283 0.72 -6.08 -11.38
CA ASN A 283 2.09 -5.58 -11.42
C ASN A 283 2.77 -6.06 -12.70
N PHE A 284 3.09 -5.14 -13.61
CA PHE A 284 3.73 -5.45 -14.89
C PHE A 284 5.25 -5.40 -14.77
N CYS A 285 5.90 -6.46 -15.22
CA CYS A 285 7.33 -6.57 -15.35
C CYS A 285 7.67 -7.17 -16.73
N CYS A 286 7.98 -6.32 -17.71
CA CYS A 286 8.45 -6.78 -19.01
C CYS A 286 9.93 -6.40 -19.18
N HIS A 287 10.78 -7.41 -19.41
CA HIS A 287 12.22 -7.21 -19.62
C HIS A 287 12.59 -6.97 -21.08
N ILE A 288 11.62 -7.02 -22.00
CA ILE A 288 11.84 -6.85 -23.43
C ILE A 288 11.49 -5.41 -23.82
N GLU A 289 12.50 -4.68 -24.28
CA GLU A 289 12.32 -3.31 -24.75
C GLU A 289 11.36 -3.24 -25.93
N TYR A 290 10.47 -2.24 -25.92
CA TYR A 290 9.46 -2.03 -26.97
C TYR A 290 8.52 -3.24 -27.20
N CYS A 291 8.31 -4.07 -26.17
CA CYS A 291 7.40 -5.19 -26.23
C CYS A 291 5.94 -4.76 -26.13
N ASN A 292 5.11 -5.23 -27.07
CA ASN A 292 3.66 -4.95 -27.06
C ASN A 292 2.86 -5.97 -26.22
N CYS A 293 3.49 -6.74 -25.32
CA CYS A 293 2.80 -7.78 -24.55
C CYS A 293 1.71 -7.20 -23.64
N ILE A 294 2.00 -6.07 -22.99
CA ILE A 294 1.07 -5.37 -22.09
C ILE A 294 -0.12 -4.85 -22.88
N ASP A 295 0.13 -4.13 -23.98
CA ASP A 295 -0.92 -3.62 -24.89
C ASP A 295 -1.83 -4.76 -25.37
N ASN A 296 -1.25 -5.81 -25.95
CA ASN A 296 -2.02 -6.94 -26.48
C ASN A 296 -2.85 -7.65 -25.41
N PHE A 297 -2.29 -7.84 -24.22
CA PHE A 297 -2.99 -8.49 -23.11
C PHE A 297 -4.16 -7.62 -22.62
N LEU A 298 -3.91 -6.34 -22.36
CA LEU A 298 -4.91 -5.42 -21.83
C LEU A 298 -6.03 -5.10 -22.83
N GLU A 299 -5.73 -4.96 -24.12
CA GLU A 299 -6.74 -4.71 -25.17
C GLU A 299 -7.74 -5.86 -25.29
N LEU A 300 -7.29 -7.11 -25.10
CA LEU A 300 -8.16 -8.29 -25.09
C LEU A 300 -8.91 -8.46 -23.77
N LEU A 301 -8.27 -8.09 -22.66
CA LEU A 301 -8.84 -8.21 -21.32
C LEU A 301 -9.98 -7.21 -21.06
N ALA A 302 -9.78 -5.94 -21.44
CA ALA A 302 -10.69 -4.85 -21.06
C ALA A 302 -12.17 -5.12 -21.42
N PRO A 303 -12.52 -5.56 -22.65
CA PRO A 303 -13.92 -5.71 -23.04
C PRO A 303 -14.70 -6.78 -22.25
N GLN A 304 -13.99 -7.71 -21.59
CA GLN A 304 -14.60 -8.81 -20.81
C GLN A 304 -14.77 -8.46 -19.32
N MET A 305 -14.37 -7.25 -18.88
CA MET A 305 -14.34 -6.89 -17.46
C MET A 305 -15.62 -6.17 -17.02
N GLU A 306 -16.78 -6.81 -17.22
CA GLU A 306 -18.10 -6.16 -17.02
C GLU A 306 -18.39 -5.70 -15.59
N LYS A 307 -17.83 -6.34 -14.56
CA LYS A 307 -18.10 -6.03 -13.14
C LYS A 307 -16.98 -5.25 -12.44
N LEU A 308 -15.89 -5.00 -13.16
CA LEU A 308 -14.70 -4.35 -12.63
C LEU A 308 -15.03 -2.93 -12.17
N ASN A 309 -14.76 -2.63 -10.90
CA ASN A 309 -15.00 -1.31 -10.31
C ASN A 309 -13.81 -0.78 -9.50
N LYS A 310 -12.76 -1.59 -9.30
CA LYS A 310 -11.55 -1.23 -8.57
C LYS A 310 -10.32 -1.75 -9.29
N ILE A 311 -9.37 -0.86 -9.59
CA ILE A 311 -8.24 -1.18 -10.43
C ILE A 311 -6.95 -0.60 -9.83
N ALA A 312 -5.93 -1.43 -9.72
CA ALA A 312 -4.55 -1.01 -9.49
C ALA A 312 -3.66 -1.53 -10.62
N LEU A 313 -2.87 -0.65 -11.22
CA LEU A 313 -1.90 -1.00 -12.25
C LEU A 313 -0.56 -0.44 -11.81
N ALA A 314 0.43 -1.30 -11.75
CA ALA A 314 1.80 -0.96 -11.38
C ALA A 314 2.77 -1.40 -12.47
N ASP A 315 3.80 -0.60 -12.74
CA ASP A 315 4.98 -1.04 -13.47
C ASP A 315 6.10 -1.41 -12.47
N SER A 316 6.98 -2.30 -12.91
CA SER A 316 8.22 -2.68 -12.23
C SER A 316 9.31 -2.70 -13.30
N LEU A 317 10.13 -1.66 -13.33
CA LEU A 317 11.18 -1.48 -14.33
C LEU A 317 12.50 -1.89 -13.68
N TYR A 318 13.14 -2.99 -14.08
CA TYR A 318 14.38 -3.41 -13.40
C TYR A 318 15.61 -2.63 -13.87
N GLN A 319 15.95 -2.75 -15.16
CA GLN A 319 17.17 -2.15 -15.73
C GLN A 319 16.94 -0.73 -16.26
N ASN A 320 15.70 -0.41 -16.67
CA ASN A 320 15.36 0.82 -17.37
C ASN A 320 14.57 1.80 -16.48
N LYS A 321 14.87 1.82 -15.17
CA LYS A 321 14.24 2.78 -14.25
C LYS A 321 14.53 4.21 -14.69
N GLY A 322 13.49 5.03 -14.75
CA GLY A 322 13.62 6.43 -15.13
C GLY A 322 13.67 6.68 -16.63
N ASP A 323 13.48 5.66 -17.47
CA ASP A 323 13.24 5.86 -18.90
C ASP A 323 11.83 6.43 -19.14
N ASN A 324 11.79 7.67 -19.59
CA ASN A 324 10.56 8.40 -19.85
C ASN A 324 9.73 7.80 -20.99
N THR A 325 10.38 7.22 -22.01
CA THR A 325 9.69 6.59 -23.14
C THR A 325 8.89 5.38 -22.67
N LEU A 326 9.49 4.56 -21.78
CA LEU A 326 8.81 3.41 -21.20
C LEU A 326 7.66 3.84 -20.27
N GLN A 327 7.85 4.91 -19.49
CA GLN A 327 6.78 5.45 -18.65
C GLN A 327 5.61 6.01 -19.46
N GLU A 328 5.87 6.75 -20.55
CA GLU A 328 4.83 7.24 -21.46
C GLU A 328 4.11 6.08 -22.17
N HIS A 329 4.82 5.03 -22.55
CA HIS A 329 4.22 3.83 -23.11
C HIS A 329 3.29 3.14 -22.10
N PHE A 330 3.75 2.93 -20.87
CA PHE A 330 2.92 2.38 -19.79
C PHE A 330 1.66 3.22 -19.54
N ASP A 331 1.82 4.55 -19.43
CA ASP A 331 0.69 5.47 -19.27
C ASP A 331 -0.31 5.30 -20.42
N ALA A 332 0.16 5.23 -21.66
CA ALA A 332 -0.68 5.02 -22.85
C ALA A 332 -1.42 3.67 -22.82
N SER A 333 -0.74 2.57 -22.48
CA SER A 333 -1.35 1.23 -22.34
C SER A 333 -2.45 1.22 -21.29
N VAL A 334 -2.16 1.80 -20.11
CA VAL A 334 -3.11 1.94 -19.00
C VAL A 334 -4.30 2.80 -19.41
N GLY A 335 -4.05 3.94 -20.05
CA GLY A 335 -5.12 4.84 -20.50
C GLY A 335 -6.06 4.18 -21.50
N LYS A 336 -5.52 3.49 -22.52
CA LYS A 336 -6.32 2.72 -23.48
C LYS A 336 -7.13 1.64 -22.78
N PHE A 337 -6.50 0.86 -21.90
CA PHE A 337 -7.18 -0.17 -21.12
C PHE A 337 -8.39 0.39 -20.38
N LEU A 338 -8.20 1.46 -19.61
CA LEU A 338 -9.25 2.07 -18.79
C LEU A 338 -10.41 2.61 -19.64
N LEU A 339 -10.13 3.20 -20.80
CA LEU A 339 -11.15 3.71 -21.73
C LEU A 339 -11.87 2.61 -22.52
N CYS A 340 -11.29 1.41 -22.60
CA CYS A 340 -11.90 0.24 -23.24
C CYS A 340 -12.73 -0.63 -22.26
N LEU A 341 -12.74 -0.31 -20.96
CA LEU A 341 -13.54 -1.03 -19.98
C LEU A 341 -15.05 -0.80 -20.21
N PRO A 342 -15.89 -1.83 -20.05
CA PRO A 342 -17.33 -1.66 -20.04
C PRO A 342 -17.77 -0.65 -18.97
N ASN A 343 -18.61 0.32 -19.34
CA ASN A 343 -19.24 1.27 -18.42
C ASN A 343 -18.26 2.08 -17.54
N TYR A 344 -17.02 2.30 -18.01
CA TYR A 344 -15.96 2.97 -17.22
C TYR A 344 -16.39 4.29 -16.58
N GLU A 345 -17.25 5.08 -17.25
CA GLU A 345 -17.73 6.37 -16.74
C GLU A 345 -18.53 6.23 -15.44
N THR A 346 -19.30 5.14 -15.34
CA THR A 346 -20.31 4.95 -14.29
C THR A 346 -19.91 3.93 -13.23
N GLN A 347 -18.98 3.03 -13.54
CA GLN A 347 -18.70 1.85 -12.74
C GLN A 347 -17.36 1.91 -11.99
N LEU A 348 -16.33 2.52 -12.57
CA LEU A 348 -15.01 2.61 -11.94
C LEU A 348 -15.08 3.54 -10.73
N LYS A 349 -14.82 2.99 -9.53
CA LYS A 349 -14.90 3.71 -8.25
C LYS A 349 -13.54 3.94 -7.59
N GLU A 350 -12.59 3.03 -7.77
CA GLU A 350 -11.26 3.15 -7.18
C GLU A 350 -10.20 2.89 -8.26
N LEU A 351 -9.25 3.82 -8.41
CA LEU A 351 -8.16 3.74 -9.37
C LEU A 351 -6.84 3.99 -8.65
N CYS A 352 -5.89 3.07 -8.84
CA CYS A 352 -4.51 3.22 -8.43
C CYS A 352 -3.58 3.06 -9.62
N ILE A 353 -2.65 4.00 -9.78
CA ILE A 353 -1.57 3.90 -10.77
C ILE A 353 -0.26 4.10 -10.00
N ARG A 354 0.58 3.06 -9.98
CA ARG A 354 1.88 3.07 -9.32
C ARG A 354 2.97 3.02 -10.39
N HIS A 355 3.76 4.09 -10.48
CA HIS A 355 4.96 4.11 -11.29
C HIS A 355 6.16 3.56 -10.52
N ASP A 356 7.21 3.09 -11.20
CA ASP A 356 8.50 2.70 -10.62
C ASP A 356 9.63 3.66 -11.00
N PRO A 357 9.57 4.92 -10.54
CA PRO A 357 10.63 5.90 -10.77
C PRO A 357 11.92 5.52 -10.01
N PRO A 358 13.07 6.04 -10.45
CA PRO A 358 14.35 5.85 -9.78
C PRO A 358 14.35 6.49 -8.39
N LEU A 359 15.11 5.88 -7.46
CA LEU A 359 15.16 6.28 -6.05
C LEU A 359 15.51 7.76 -5.86
N ASN A 360 16.51 8.24 -6.59
CA ASN A 360 17.04 9.59 -6.51
C ASN A 360 16.42 10.53 -7.56
N GLY A 361 15.32 10.13 -8.20
CA GLY A 361 14.64 10.99 -9.17
C GLY A 361 15.46 11.32 -10.43
N LEU A 362 16.60 10.67 -10.70
CA LEU A 362 17.39 10.87 -11.92
C LEU A 362 16.90 9.92 -13.01
N GLY A 363 16.33 10.47 -14.08
CA GLY A 363 15.84 9.71 -15.24
C GLY A 363 16.56 10.10 -16.53
N THR A 364 16.24 9.38 -17.60
CA THR A 364 16.69 9.67 -18.96
C THR A 364 15.58 10.38 -19.74
N ASP A 365 15.96 11.27 -20.66
CA ASP A 365 15.04 12.09 -21.46
C ASP A 365 13.97 12.83 -20.61
N THR A 366 14.39 13.50 -19.53
CA THR A 366 13.50 14.17 -18.58
C THR A 366 13.21 15.64 -18.94
N VAL A 367 13.20 15.96 -20.23
CA VAL A 367 12.92 17.33 -20.71
C VAL A 367 11.50 17.78 -20.36
N GLU A 368 11.33 19.09 -20.17
CA GLU A 368 10.06 19.73 -19.78
C GLU A 368 8.88 19.35 -20.69
N GLY A 369 9.13 19.21 -21.99
CA GLY A 369 8.11 18.82 -22.96
C GLY A 369 7.45 17.48 -22.63
N ASN A 370 8.21 16.52 -22.10
CA ASN A 370 7.70 15.19 -21.77
C ASN A 370 6.79 15.25 -20.54
N TYR A 371 7.13 16.08 -19.54
CA TYR A 371 6.23 16.37 -18.42
C TYR A 371 4.89 16.92 -18.90
N TYR A 372 4.88 17.92 -19.79
CA TYR A 372 3.64 18.49 -20.29
C TYR A 372 2.82 17.51 -21.12
N ARG A 373 3.46 16.63 -21.91
CA ARG A 373 2.75 15.55 -22.63
C ARG A 373 2.02 14.64 -21.66
N ARG A 374 2.73 14.14 -20.63
CA ARG A 374 2.18 13.25 -19.61
C ARG A 374 1.07 13.93 -18.80
N ARG A 375 1.27 15.18 -18.39
CA ARG A 375 0.24 15.99 -17.73
C ARG A 375 -1.01 16.11 -18.61
N LYS A 376 -0.84 16.50 -19.88
CA LYS A 376 -1.94 16.66 -20.83
C LYS A 376 -2.70 15.36 -21.05
N PHE A 377 -1.98 14.24 -21.13
CA PHE A 377 -2.56 12.91 -21.25
C PHE A 377 -3.52 12.60 -20.09
N TYR A 378 -3.10 12.83 -18.83
CA TYR A 378 -3.96 12.63 -17.67
C TYR A 378 -5.09 13.68 -17.57
N GLU A 379 -4.86 14.92 -18.01
CA GLU A 379 -5.91 15.95 -18.13
C GLU A 379 -7.01 15.53 -19.13
N GLU A 380 -6.67 14.77 -20.18
CA GLU A 380 -7.63 14.25 -21.15
C GLU A 380 -8.34 12.97 -20.66
N ILE A 381 -7.64 12.12 -19.91
CA ILE A 381 -8.16 10.80 -19.49
C ILE A 381 -9.01 10.87 -18.22
N LEU A 382 -8.52 11.50 -17.15
CA LEU A 382 -9.19 11.46 -15.85
C LEU A 382 -10.64 11.98 -15.87
N PRO A 383 -11.01 13.04 -16.62
CA PRO A 383 -12.40 13.53 -16.67
C PRO A 383 -13.43 12.50 -17.16
N ASN A 384 -12.98 11.42 -17.80
CA ASN A 384 -13.85 10.35 -18.28
C ASN A 384 -14.41 9.48 -17.13
N PHE A 385 -13.75 9.43 -15.96
CA PHE A 385 -14.15 8.55 -14.85
C PHE A 385 -15.05 9.26 -13.83
N LYS A 386 -16.29 9.59 -14.24
CA LYS A 386 -17.22 10.41 -13.46
C LYS A 386 -17.62 9.82 -12.11
N SER A 387 -17.67 8.48 -12.00
CA SER A 387 -17.96 7.75 -10.75
C SER A 387 -16.76 7.49 -9.86
N LEU A 388 -15.56 7.96 -10.22
CA LEU A 388 -14.35 7.68 -9.45
C LEU A 388 -14.42 8.35 -8.07
N GLU A 389 -14.41 7.54 -7.02
CA GLU A 389 -14.50 7.98 -5.62
C GLU A 389 -13.12 8.03 -4.95
N LYS A 390 -12.17 7.21 -5.41
CA LYS A 390 -10.82 7.10 -4.84
C LYS A 390 -9.75 7.12 -5.93
N LEU A 391 -8.79 8.01 -5.79
CA LEU A 391 -7.60 8.08 -6.65
C LEU A 391 -6.34 7.85 -5.80
N ILE A 392 -5.49 6.91 -6.20
CA ILE A 392 -4.28 6.52 -5.48
C ILE A 392 -3.10 6.61 -6.45
N VAL A 393 -2.12 7.45 -6.14
CA VAL A 393 -0.90 7.64 -6.94
C VAL A 393 0.31 7.60 -5.98
N PRO A 394 0.78 6.39 -5.59
CA PRO A 394 1.71 6.23 -4.47
C PRO A 394 3.06 6.92 -4.65
N ARG A 395 3.53 7.07 -5.90
CA ARG A 395 4.86 7.59 -6.20
C ARG A 395 4.84 8.87 -7.04
N MET A 396 3.74 9.62 -7.00
CA MET A 396 3.59 10.90 -7.72
C MET A 396 4.76 11.87 -7.53
N LEU A 397 5.25 12.10 -6.30
CA LEU A 397 6.38 12.99 -6.02
C LEU A 397 7.66 12.50 -6.68
N GLN A 398 7.94 11.19 -6.63
CA GLN A 398 9.11 10.61 -7.29
C GLN A 398 8.99 10.65 -8.82
N SER A 399 7.77 10.49 -9.35
CA SER A 399 7.53 10.63 -10.79
C SER A 399 7.71 12.07 -11.26
N ILE A 400 7.33 13.05 -10.44
CA ILE A 400 7.50 14.48 -10.76
C ILE A 400 8.95 14.93 -10.55
N SER A 401 9.68 14.33 -9.59
CA SER A 401 11.07 14.70 -9.31
C SER A 401 12.01 14.43 -10.48
N LEU A 402 11.61 13.58 -11.43
CA LEU A 402 12.33 13.38 -12.69
C LEU A 402 12.48 14.69 -13.49
N TYR A 403 11.54 15.62 -13.35
CA TYR A 403 11.50 16.85 -14.13
C TYR A 403 12.02 18.02 -13.30
N GLU A 404 13.30 18.35 -13.47
CA GLU A 404 14.01 19.37 -12.68
C GLU A 404 13.24 20.69 -12.58
N ILE A 405 12.76 21.24 -13.69
CA ILE A 405 12.03 22.52 -13.70
C ILE A 405 10.84 22.51 -12.74
N ILE A 406 10.11 21.38 -12.65
CA ILE A 406 8.90 21.27 -11.83
C ILE A 406 9.24 21.25 -10.34
N VAL A 407 10.29 20.53 -9.94
CA VAL A 407 10.72 20.50 -8.54
C VAL A 407 11.52 21.74 -8.12
N CYS A 408 12.18 22.40 -9.07
CA CYS A 408 12.73 23.75 -8.89
C CYS A 408 11.62 24.77 -8.65
N ASP A 409 10.50 24.66 -9.38
CA ASP A 409 9.32 25.50 -9.14
C ASP A 409 8.73 25.26 -7.75
N LEU A 410 8.68 24.02 -7.25
CA LEU A 410 8.28 23.74 -5.88
C LEU A 410 9.17 24.48 -4.87
N LEU A 411 10.49 24.42 -5.06
CA LEU A 411 11.48 24.95 -4.12
C LEU A 411 11.57 26.49 -4.14
N TRP A 412 11.62 27.09 -5.32
CA TRP A 412 11.93 28.52 -5.49
C TRP A 412 10.73 29.37 -5.90
N ASN A 413 9.78 28.79 -6.64
CA ASN A 413 8.60 29.49 -7.16
C ASN A 413 7.29 28.98 -6.53
N GLY A 414 7.39 28.23 -5.43
CA GLY A 414 6.28 27.53 -4.83
C GLY A 414 5.35 28.43 -4.02
N CYS A 415 4.70 27.84 -3.02
CA CYS A 415 3.80 28.57 -2.14
C CYS A 415 4.51 29.71 -1.39
N THR A 416 3.90 30.90 -1.36
CA THR A 416 4.46 32.10 -0.71
C THR A 416 3.88 32.37 0.68
N CYS A 417 3.16 31.40 1.26
CA CYS A 417 2.59 31.53 2.59
C CYS A 417 3.69 31.72 3.67
N SER A 418 3.28 32.15 4.87
CA SER A 418 4.22 32.40 5.99
C SER A 418 5.08 31.19 6.36
N HIS A 419 4.52 29.98 6.25
CA HIS A 419 5.25 28.74 6.49
C HIS A 419 6.32 28.50 5.42
N CYS A 420 5.93 28.44 4.14
CA CYS A 420 6.85 28.15 3.05
C CYS A 420 7.94 29.22 2.90
N LYS A 421 7.59 30.50 3.05
CA LYS A 421 8.57 31.61 3.05
C LYS A 421 9.63 31.47 4.14
N LYS A 422 9.27 30.85 5.28
CA LYS A 422 10.20 30.58 6.38
C LYS A 422 11.07 29.35 6.11
N TYR A 423 10.50 28.26 5.57
CA TYR A 423 11.17 26.96 5.52
C TYR A 423 11.88 26.64 4.21
N LEU A 424 11.38 27.08 3.05
CA LEU A 424 12.00 26.83 1.75
C LEU A 424 13.47 27.27 1.66
N PRO A 425 13.89 28.42 2.23
CA PRO A 425 15.30 28.82 2.22
C PRO A 425 16.25 27.85 2.92
N TYR A 426 15.79 27.10 3.92
CA TYR A 426 16.63 26.07 4.56
C TYR A 426 16.86 24.90 3.61
N PHE A 427 15.85 24.47 2.85
CA PHE A 427 16.03 23.38 1.89
C PHE A 427 16.92 23.79 0.72
N ASP A 428 16.89 25.07 0.31
CA ASP A 428 17.87 25.62 -0.63
C ASP A 428 19.30 25.56 -0.06
N GLU A 429 19.48 25.95 1.21
CA GLU A 429 20.76 25.82 1.91
C GLU A 429 21.25 24.36 2.00
N TYR A 430 20.33 23.41 2.21
CA TYR A 430 20.65 21.98 2.22
C TYR A 430 21.28 21.54 0.89
N LEU A 431 20.67 21.88 -0.24
CA LEU A 431 21.17 21.53 -1.57
C LEU A 431 22.58 22.10 -1.81
N MET A 432 22.83 23.34 -1.37
CA MET A 432 24.13 23.99 -1.54
C MET A 432 25.26 23.36 -0.71
N ASN A 433 24.95 22.54 0.28
CA ASN A 433 25.93 22.07 1.27
C ASN A 433 26.07 20.55 1.37
N HIS A 434 25.32 19.77 0.60
CA HIS A 434 25.31 18.31 0.65
C HIS A 434 25.60 17.68 -0.70
N GLN A 435 26.21 16.50 -0.63
CA GLN A 435 26.58 15.68 -1.78
C GLN A 435 26.12 14.24 -1.56
N TYR A 436 25.69 13.57 -2.63
CA TYR A 436 25.36 12.15 -2.65
C TYR A 436 26.41 11.38 -3.48
N TYR A 437 26.60 10.09 -3.17
CA TYR A 437 27.51 9.24 -3.93
C TYR A 437 26.79 8.62 -5.12
N SER A 438 27.13 9.09 -6.33
CA SER A 438 26.65 8.50 -7.57
C SER A 438 27.43 7.22 -7.88
N ARG A 439 26.71 6.09 -7.91
CA ARG A 439 27.32 4.80 -8.29
C ARG A 439 27.69 4.76 -9.76
N GLU A 440 26.99 5.50 -10.60
CA GLU A 440 27.21 5.54 -12.06
C GLU A 440 28.51 6.25 -12.41
N THR A 441 28.78 7.40 -11.76
CA THR A 441 30.01 8.16 -11.98
C THR A 441 31.15 7.73 -11.05
N GLY A 442 30.84 6.97 -10.00
CA GLY A 442 31.81 6.56 -8.98
C GLY A 442 32.36 7.73 -8.17
N SER A 443 31.57 8.80 -8.04
CA SER A 443 32.00 10.05 -7.42
C SER A 443 30.89 10.71 -6.60
N TYR A 444 31.27 11.65 -5.75
CA TYR A 444 30.31 12.47 -5.02
C TYR A 444 29.86 13.64 -5.89
N GLU A 445 28.54 13.79 -5.98
CA GLU A 445 27.86 14.82 -6.75
C GLU A 445 26.97 15.66 -5.83
N ASP A 446 26.75 16.91 -6.20
CA ASP A 446 25.93 17.82 -5.40
C ASP A 446 24.47 17.34 -5.39
N ILE A 447 23.79 17.49 -4.25
CA ILE A 447 22.35 17.21 -4.20
C ILE A 447 21.61 18.32 -4.96
N ILE A 448 20.90 17.91 -6.01
CA ILE A 448 20.01 18.78 -6.79
C ILE A 448 18.54 18.54 -6.41
N PRO A 449 17.60 19.42 -6.79
CA PRO A 449 16.18 19.26 -6.44
C PRO A 449 15.58 17.89 -6.84
N PRO A 450 15.83 17.33 -8.05
CA PRO A 450 15.43 15.96 -8.39
C PRO A 450 15.82 14.91 -7.35
N VAL A 451 17.08 14.95 -6.89
CA VAL A 451 17.65 14.02 -5.92
C VAL A 451 16.96 14.15 -4.56
N MET A 452 16.86 15.38 -4.05
CA MET A 452 16.20 15.60 -2.77
C MET A 452 14.73 15.15 -2.79
N PHE A 453 13.96 15.54 -3.80
CA PHE A 453 12.54 15.19 -3.86
C PHE A 453 12.30 13.71 -4.23
N GLY A 454 13.23 13.07 -4.94
CA GLY A 454 13.25 11.62 -5.15
C GLY A 454 13.33 10.87 -3.81
N TYR A 455 14.27 11.26 -2.94
CA TYR A 455 14.40 10.67 -1.60
C TYR A 455 13.21 10.98 -0.70
N VAL A 456 12.68 12.22 -0.74
CA VAL A 456 11.45 12.57 0.00
C VAL A 456 10.29 11.69 -0.45
N GLY A 457 10.14 11.50 -1.76
CA GLY A 457 9.11 10.65 -2.32
C GLY A 457 9.27 9.18 -1.93
N ASP A 458 10.49 8.65 -1.92
CA ASP A 458 10.76 7.28 -1.43
C ASP A 458 10.40 7.14 0.05
N MET A 459 10.81 8.10 0.88
CA MET A 459 10.48 8.11 2.30
C MET A 459 8.96 8.11 2.55
N LEU A 460 8.21 8.83 1.72
CA LEU A 460 6.74 8.85 1.78
C LEU A 460 6.12 7.54 1.29
N ASP A 461 6.66 6.90 0.25
CA ASP A 461 6.22 5.56 -0.19
C ASP A 461 6.51 4.51 0.89
N GLN A 462 7.65 4.58 1.58
CA GLN A 462 7.97 3.70 2.72
C GLN A 462 6.93 3.76 3.84
N ARG A 463 6.19 4.88 3.99
CA ARG A 463 5.10 4.95 4.98
C ARG A 463 3.93 4.01 4.69
N ASN A 464 3.85 3.52 3.46
CA ASN A 464 2.83 2.60 2.97
C ASN A 464 3.39 1.20 2.66
N ARG A 465 4.66 1.14 2.25
CA ARG A 465 5.29 -0.01 1.60
C ARG A 465 5.27 -1.31 2.41
N TYR A 466 5.37 -1.22 3.73
CA TYR A 466 5.45 -2.41 4.60
C TYR A 466 4.09 -2.87 5.12
N GLU A 467 3.06 -2.03 5.10
CA GLU A 467 1.77 -2.31 5.76
C GLU A 467 0.69 -2.86 4.81
N ILE A 468 0.83 -2.67 3.51
CA ILE A 468 -0.28 -2.79 2.57
C ILE A 468 -0.08 -3.97 1.61
N ASP A 469 -0.90 -5.01 1.74
CA ASP A 469 -0.89 -6.18 0.84
C ASP A 469 -1.35 -5.85 -0.60
N TRP A 470 -2.22 -4.85 -0.76
CA TRP A 470 -2.79 -4.38 -2.04
C TRP A 470 -2.75 -2.87 -2.09
N ASP A 471 -2.23 -2.25 -3.15
CA ASP A 471 -2.20 -0.78 -3.25
C ASP A 471 -3.61 -0.16 -3.10
N LEU A 472 -4.66 -0.85 -3.56
CA LEU A 472 -6.06 -0.48 -3.38
C LEU A 472 -6.52 -0.41 -1.90
N ASN A 473 -5.79 -1.04 -0.98
CA ASN A 473 -6.05 -1.00 0.45
C ASN A 473 -5.33 0.18 1.14
N CYS A 474 -4.71 1.11 0.42
CA CYS A 474 -3.98 2.24 1.02
C CYS A 474 -4.80 3.06 2.04
N PHE A 475 -6.12 3.17 1.86
CA PHE A 475 -7.01 3.86 2.82
C PHE A 475 -7.58 2.95 3.93
N LYS A 476 -7.18 1.68 4.00
CA LYS A 476 -7.59 0.73 5.05
C LYS A 476 -6.55 0.56 6.16
N TYR A 477 -5.31 0.95 5.88
CA TYR A 477 -4.19 0.91 6.81
C TYR A 477 -3.72 2.33 7.04
N ASN A 478 -3.23 2.61 8.24
CA ASN A 478 -2.71 3.93 8.55
C ASN A 478 -1.24 4.02 8.13
N PRO A 479 -0.80 5.04 7.39
CA PRO A 479 0.62 5.26 7.16
C PRO A 479 1.44 5.26 8.45
N VAL A 480 2.65 4.71 8.40
CA VAL A 480 3.60 4.82 9.53
C VAL A 480 4.21 6.22 9.62
N ASN A 481 4.51 6.63 10.85
CA ASN A 481 5.12 7.91 11.15
C ASN A 481 6.65 7.84 11.06
N ILE A 482 7.17 7.76 9.84
CA ILE A 482 8.60 7.75 9.54
C ILE A 482 9.06 9.16 9.14
N TYR A 483 10.25 9.55 9.58
CA TYR A 483 10.90 10.81 9.24
C TYR A 483 12.25 10.56 8.58
N TRP A 484 12.57 11.35 7.56
CA TRP A 484 13.92 11.37 7.01
C TRP A 484 14.80 12.34 7.80
N ASN A 485 15.99 11.91 8.17
CA ASN A 485 16.97 12.74 8.86
C ASN A 485 17.89 13.52 7.90
N PHE A 486 17.53 13.59 6.60
CA PHE A 486 18.31 14.24 5.55
C PHE A 486 19.68 13.58 5.26
N HIS A 487 19.90 12.38 5.78
CA HIS A 487 21.11 11.58 5.56
C HIS A 487 20.72 10.11 5.29
N GLY A 488 21.70 9.25 5.04
CA GLY A 488 21.49 7.80 4.95
C GLY A 488 21.13 7.25 3.55
N TYR A 489 20.52 8.05 2.68
CA TYR A 489 20.44 7.71 1.25
C TYR A 489 21.80 7.89 0.59
N GLU A 490 22.16 6.99 -0.34
CA GLU A 490 23.34 7.07 -1.22
C GLU A 490 24.60 7.72 -0.61
N GLN A 491 24.90 7.40 0.65
CA GLN A 491 26.02 7.98 1.41
C GLN A 491 26.07 9.52 1.40
N ILE A 492 24.91 10.16 1.54
CA ILE A 492 24.82 11.62 1.67
C ILE A 492 25.75 12.10 2.78
N HIS A 493 26.58 13.08 2.45
CA HIS A 493 27.40 13.80 3.40
C HIS A 493 27.40 15.29 3.06
N HIS A 494 27.89 16.10 3.98
CA HIS A 494 28.01 17.54 3.80
C HIS A 494 29.47 17.97 3.73
N PHE A 495 29.71 19.17 3.20
CA PHE A 495 31.07 19.71 3.15
C PHE A 495 31.68 19.86 4.56
N HIS A 496 32.99 19.65 4.66
CA HIS A 496 33.74 19.60 5.92
C HIS A 496 33.66 20.90 6.74
N ASN A 497 33.41 22.03 6.10
CA ASN A 497 33.28 23.35 6.70
C ASN A 497 31.82 23.72 7.02
N TYR A 498 30.86 22.88 6.65
CA TYR A 498 29.44 23.11 6.92
C TYR A 498 29.03 22.50 8.26
N LYS A 499 28.36 23.29 9.10
CA LYS A 499 27.76 22.80 10.33
C LYS A 499 26.30 22.41 10.06
N CYS A 500 26.11 21.13 9.71
CA CYS A 500 24.78 20.60 9.43
C CYS A 500 23.90 20.54 10.67
N ASN A 501 22.68 21.08 10.55
CA ASN A 501 21.62 20.97 11.56
C ASN A 501 20.38 20.25 11.01
N PHE A 502 20.50 19.58 9.87
CA PHE A 502 19.41 18.81 9.28
C PHE A 502 19.24 17.48 10.01
N ASP A 503 18.03 17.26 10.52
CA ASP A 503 17.61 16.07 11.22
C ASP A 503 16.11 15.79 10.99
N GLU A 504 15.58 14.76 11.65
CA GLU A 504 14.19 14.33 11.52
C GLU A 504 13.16 15.41 11.86
N ASN A 505 13.51 16.41 12.68
CA ASN A 505 12.58 17.45 13.12
C ASN A 505 12.21 18.43 11.99
N ILE A 506 13.10 18.61 11.01
CA ILE A 506 12.86 19.52 9.89
C ILE A 506 11.97 18.87 8.83
N PHE A 507 11.92 17.54 8.78
CA PHE A 507 11.23 16.81 7.71
C PHE A 507 9.74 17.15 7.61
N HIS A 508 9.04 17.29 8.74
CA HIS A 508 7.62 17.68 8.71
C HIS A 508 7.39 19.04 8.02
N ALA A 509 8.28 20.01 8.24
CA ALA A 509 8.16 21.32 7.59
C ALA A 509 8.30 21.23 6.07
N LEU A 510 9.17 20.33 5.57
CA LEU A 510 9.30 20.02 4.14
C LEU A 510 8.00 19.44 3.58
N LEU A 511 7.39 18.49 4.30
CA LEU A 511 6.15 17.86 3.87
C LEU A 511 5.01 18.87 3.73
N VAL A 512 4.89 19.85 4.64
CA VAL A 512 3.91 20.92 4.49
C VAL A 512 4.16 21.75 3.21
N CYS A 513 5.41 22.08 2.90
CA CYS A 513 5.75 22.78 1.65
C CYS A 513 5.34 21.97 0.41
N VAL A 514 5.62 20.67 0.39
CA VAL A 514 5.26 19.77 -0.72
C VAL A 514 3.74 19.60 -0.82
N ALA A 515 3.03 19.49 0.30
CA ALA A 515 1.57 19.44 0.31
C ALA A 515 0.97 20.71 -0.33
N HIS A 516 1.53 21.89 -0.05
CA HIS A 516 1.08 23.14 -0.67
C HIS A 516 1.28 23.18 -2.18
N PHE A 517 2.34 22.54 -2.68
CA PHE A 517 2.54 22.35 -4.11
C PHE A 517 1.48 21.40 -4.70
N PHE A 518 1.21 20.26 -4.04
CA PHE A 518 0.19 19.31 -4.50
C PHE A 518 -1.24 19.83 -4.42
N ASN A 519 -1.52 20.82 -3.57
CA ASN A 519 -2.81 21.49 -3.55
C ASN A 519 -3.19 22.08 -4.92
N GLY A 520 -2.21 22.56 -5.70
CA GLY A 520 -2.46 23.02 -7.07
C GLY A 520 -2.99 21.91 -7.99
N TYR A 521 -2.47 20.68 -7.86
CA TYR A 521 -2.98 19.53 -8.60
C TYR A 521 -4.38 19.12 -8.12
N MET A 522 -4.61 19.17 -6.80
CA MET A 522 -5.91 18.84 -6.23
C MET A 522 -7.03 19.80 -6.67
N ASP A 523 -6.72 21.08 -6.88
CA ASP A 523 -7.68 22.04 -7.44
C ASP A 523 -8.20 21.58 -8.82
N HIS A 524 -7.33 21.01 -9.66
CA HIS A 524 -7.71 20.43 -10.95
C HIS A 524 -8.42 19.09 -10.81
N LEU A 525 -7.90 18.18 -9.97
CA LEU A 525 -8.47 16.84 -9.80
C LEU A 525 -9.92 16.88 -9.30
N VAL A 526 -10.24 17.74 -8.33
CA VAL A 526 -11.60 17.89 -7.81
C VAL A 526 -12.55 18.54 -8.82
N ALA A 527 -12.02 19.29 -9.78
CA ALA A 527 -12.81 19.82 -10.90
C ALA A 527 -13.09 18.73 -11.96
N PHE A 528 -12.12 17.87 -12.25
CA PHE A 528 -12.25 16.78 -13.23
C PHE A 528 -13.09 15.60 -12.72
N LEU A 529 -13.00 15.30 -11.42
CA LEU A 529 -13.58 14.11 -10.80
C LEU A 529 -14.66 14.50 -9.79
N PRO A 530 -15.92 14.69 -10.21
CA PRO A 530 -16.97 15.25 -9.35
C PRO A 530 -17.35 14.34 -8.17
N SER A 531 -17.15 13.02 -8.30
CA SER A 531 -17.48 12.02 -7.29
C SER A 531 -16.31 11.68 -6.35
N LEU A 532 -15.15 12.34 -6.53
CA LEU A 532 -13.95 12.04 -5.76
C LEU A 532 -14.18 12.36 -4.27
N LYS A 533 -13.94 11.37 -3.41
CA LYS A 533 -14.10 11.47 -1.94
C LYS A 533 -12.76 11.48 -1.23
N VAL A 534 -11.79 10.70 -1.73
CA VAL A 534 -10.43 10.68 -1.19
C VAL A 534 -9.40 10.57 -2.31
N ALA A 535 -8.23 11.15 -2.08
CA ALA A 535 -7.07 11.01 -2.97
C ALA A 535 -5.78 10.81 -2.16
N MET A 536 -4.86 9.99 -2.68
CA MET A 536 -3.52 9.83 -2.12
C MET A 536 -2.51 10.14 -3.21
N LEU A 537 -1.71 11.19 -3.01
CA LEU A 537 -0.62 11.59 -3.90
C LEU A 537 0.68 11.47 -3.11
N SER A 538 1.52 10.48 -3.34
CA SER A 538 2.77 10.27 -2.58
C SER A 538 2.69 10.42 -1.06
N GLY A 539 1.84 9.63 -0.40
CA GLY A 539 1.68 9.67 1.05
C GLY A 539 1.04 10.97 1.57
N PHE A 540 0.59 11.87 0.69
CA PHE A 540 -0.28 13.00 1.01
C PHE A 540 -1.73 12.55 0.81
N TYR A 541 -2.46 12.43 1.92
CA TYR A 541 -3.84 11.97 1.95
C TYR A 541 -4.78 13.17 1.97
N TYR A 542 -5.75 13.16 1.06
CA TYR A 542 -6.76 14.19 0.89
C TYR A 542 -8.13 13.62 1.15
N THR A 543 -8.94 14.38 1.88
CA THR A 543 -10.39 14.16 2.02
C THR A 543 -11.12 15.27 1.27
N ILE A 544 -12.12 14.92 0.47
CA ILE A 544 -12.89 15.86 -0.35
C ILE A 544 -14.28 16.01 0.28
N ALA A 545 -14.73 17.25 0.43
CA ALA A 545 -16.06 17.58 0.91
C ALA A 545 -17.10 17.59 -0.21
N ASP A 546 -18.26 17.04 0.09
CA ASP A 546 -19.40 16.99 -0.83
C ASP A 546 -20.01 18.38 -1.07
N LYS A 547 -20.10 19.22 -0.01
CA LYS A 547 -20.79 20.52 -0.06
C LYS A 547 -20.08 21.66 0.69
N GLU A 548 -19.35 21.35 1.75
CA GLU A 548 -18.68 22.36 2.56
C GLU A 548 -17.32 22.74 1.97
N LEU A 549 -17.02 24.03 1.96
CA LEU A 549 -15.70 24.53 1.57
C LEU A 549 -14.85 24.70 2.82
N TYR A 550 -13.68 24.08 2.82
CA TYR A 550 -12.64 24.30 3.83
C TYR A 550 -11.96 25.63 3.57
N LEU A 551 -11.75 26.43 4.62
CA LEU A 551 -10.95 27.65 4.53
C LEU A 551 -9.51 27.32 4.96
N TYR A 552 -8.56 27.39 4.05
CA TYR A 552 -7.13 27.22 4.34
C TYR A 552 -6.34 28.40 3.82
N ASN A 553 -5.56 29.07 4.68
CA ASN A 553 -4.82 30.29 4.34
C ASN A 553 -5.65 31.38 3.63
N GLY A 554 -6.94 31.49 3.99
CA GLY A 554 -7.87 32.45 3.39
C GLY A 554 -8.47 32.03 2.04
N ILE A 555 -8.13 30.84 1.54
CA ILE A 555 -8.64 30.28 0.28
C ILE A 555 -9.66 29.19 0.59
N GLN A 556 -10.83 29.25 -0.05
CA GLN A 556 -11.85 28.21 0.04
C GLN A 556 -11.50 27.04 -0.89
N ARG A 557 -11.46 25.82 -0.35
CA ARG A 557 -11.12 24.59 -1.06
C ARG A 557 -12.12 23.50 -0.76
N ARG A 558 -12.33 22.61 -1.72
CA ARG A 558 -13.20 21.42 -1.55
C ARG A 558 -12.50 20.24 -0.91
N TYR A 559 -11.22 20.36 -0.57
CA TYR A 559 -10.43 19.27 -0.01
C TYR A 559 -9.63 19.73 1.20
N LYS A 560 -9.22 18.76 2.03
CA LYS A 560 -8.33 18.92 3.17
C LYS A 560 -7.22 17.88 3.10
N CYS A 561 -5.97 18.34 3.12
CA CYS A 561 -4.79 17.50 3.27
C CYS A 561 -4.54 17.20 4.76
N ILE A 562 -3.94 16.05 5.06
CA ILE A 562 -3.49 15.72 6.42
C ILE A 562 -2.43 16.69 6.99
N TYR A 563 -1.81 17.52 6.15
CA TYR A 563 -0.84 18.55 6.55
C TYR A 563 -1.40 19.98 6.53
N ASP A 564 -2.69 20.16 6.28
CA ASP A 564 -3.35 21.49 6.30
C ASP A 564 -3.70 21.92 7.74
N GLN A 565 -2.76 21.79 8.69
CA GLN A 565 -2.94 22.20 10.10
C GLN A 565 -2.48 23.62 10.37
#